data_AF-A0A246GGG0-F1
#
_entry.id   AF-A0A246GGG0-F1
#
_cell.length_a   1.000
_cell.length_b   1.000
_cell.length_c   1.000
_cell.angle_alpha   90.00
_cell.angle_beta   90.00
_cell.angle_gamma   90.00
#
_symmetry.space_group_name_H-M   'P 1'
#
loop_
_entity.id
_entity.type
_entity.pdbx_description
1 polymer ?
#
loop_
_entity_poly.entity_id
_entity_poly.type
_entity_poly.pdbx_seq_one_letter_code
_entity_poly.pdbx_strand_id
1 'polypeptide(L)'
;KDWISRYQEFGNKGLFPIQKNKNYNAEFKLKVLKTIKNKSLSLSKACLLFNISSSAIIRRWQIRYIEEGLTGLKPKTKGRPNVMNFKRKQRKTDKPLTREEALLLENEALRCELEYLKKLQALIQIEEKAKGLKS
;
A
#
# COMPACT_ATOMS: atom_id res chain seq x y z
N LYS A 1 30.71 -4.90 23.68
CA LYS A 1 30.79 -5.14 25.14
C LYS A 1 29.70 -4.29 25.83
N ASP A 2 28.45 -4.41 25.37
CA ASP A 2 27.49 -3.31 25.52
C ASP A 2 26.54 -3.50 26.71
N TRP A 3 26.42 -4.73 27.21
CA TRP A 3 25.53 -5.06 28.33
C TRP A 3 26.06 -4.52 29.68
N ILE A 4 27.39 -4.47 29.87
CA ILE A 4 28.02 -3.95 31.10
C ILE A 4 27.69 -2.47 31.28
N SER A 5 27.92 -1.65 30.24
CA SER A 5 27.62 -0.21 30.29
C SER A 5 26.13 0.06 30.49
N ARG A 6 25.26 -0.78 29.93
CA ARG A 6 23.81 -0.66 30.16
C ARG A 6 23.41 -1.03 31.58
N TYR A 7 24.02 -2.06 32.15
CA TYR A 7 23.79 -2.41 33.55
C TYR A 7 24.25 -1.30 34.49
N GLN A 8 25.40 -0.67 34.22
CA GLN A 8 25.88 0.46 35.02
C GLN A 8 24.93 1.67 34.97
N GLU A 9 24.32 1.98 33.82
CA GLU A 9 23.37 3.11 33.74
C GLU A 9 21.93 2.78 34.17
N PHE A 10 21.42 1.59 33.83
CA PHE A 10 20.00 1.25 33.99
C PHE A 10 19.75 0.15 35.04
N GLY A 11 20.80 -0.38 35.67
CA GLY A 11 20.72 -1.50 36.62
C GLY A 11 20.14 -2.76 35.97
N ASN A 12 19.34 -3.50 36.73
CA ASN A 12 18.63 -4.70 36.25
C ASN A 12 17.78 -4.43 34.99
N LYS A 13 17.26 -3.20 34.82
CA LYS A 13 16.47 -2.85 33.62
C LYS A 13 17.31 -2.86 32.35
N GLY A 14 18.62 -2.63 32.46
CA GLY A 14 19.57 -2.65 31.34
C GLY A 14 19.89 -4.05 30.82
N LEU A 15 19.53 -5.10 31.57
CA LEU A 15 19.69 -6.50 31.18
C LEU A 15 18.49 -7.05 30.41
N PHE A 16 17.35 -6.35 30.42
CA PHE A 16 16.20 -6.76 29.63
C PHE A 16 16.47 -6.64 28.12
N PRO A 17 15.91 -7.54 27.30
CA PRO A 17 16.01 -7.44 25.85
C PRO A 17 15.44 -6.12 25.34
N ILE A 18 16.23 -5.42 24.52
CA ILE A 18 15.76 -4.19 23.87
C ILE A 18 14.74 -4.55 22.80
N GLN A 19 13.69 -3.75 22.70
CA GLN A 19 12.66 -3.87 21.66
C GLN A 19 13.29 -3.75 20.26
N LYS A 20 13.23 -4.86 19.50
CA LYS A 20 13.82 -4.96 18.14
C LYS A 20 13.12 -4.07 17.11
N ASN A 21 11.84 -3.77 17.30
CA ASN A 21 10.98 -3.05 16.35
C ASN A 21 10.46 -1.70 16.89
N LYS A 22 11.31 -0.97 17.62
CA LYS A 22 10.91 0.33 18.15
C LYS A 22 10.74 1.35 17.01
N ASN A 23 9.56 1.93 16.91
CA ASN A 23 9.28 3.02 15.98
C ASN A 23 9.72 4.34 16.60
N TYR A 24 10.51 5.11 15.86
CA TYR A 24 10.95 6.44 16.27
C TYR A 24 10.31 7.49 15.37
N ASN A 25 9.68 8.50 15.97
CA ASN A 25 9.17 9.65 15.24
C ASN A 25 10.33 10.49 14.65
N ALA A 26 10.06 11.23 13.58
CA ALA A 26 11.03 12.11 12.91
C ALA A 26 11.63 13.14 13.87
N GLU A 27 10.80 13.76 14.73
CA GLU A 27 11.23 14.73 15.74
C GLU A 27 12.24 14.13 16.72
N PHE A 28 11.99 12.90 17.19
CA PHE A 28 12.91 12.20 18.08
C PHE A 28 14.25 11.95 17.40
N LYS A 29 14.24 11.44 16.16
CA LYS A 29 15.47 11.20 15.40
C LYS A 29 16.27 12.49 15.24
N LEU A 30 15.60 13.59 14.91
CA LEU A 30 16.23 14.89 14.78
C LEU A 30 16.85 15.38 16.09
N LYS A 31 16.13 15.22 17.20
CA LYS A 31 16.66 15.55 18.54
C LYS A 31 17.94 14.78 18.81
N VAL A 32 17.96 13.47 18.55
CA VAL A 32 19.15 12.61 18.71
C VAL A 32 20.30 13.15 17.86
N LEU A 33 20.09 13.40 16.57
CA LEU A 33 21.13 13.89 15.66
C LEU A 33 21.69 15.25 16.08
N LYS A 34 20.82 16.19 16.47
CA LYS A 34 21.24 17.51 16.98
C LYS A 34 22.06 17.39 18.24
N THR A 35 21.64 16.55 19.20
CA THR A 35 22.40 16.37 20.44
C THR A 35 23.76 15.73 20.22
N ILE A 36 23.88 14.79 19.28
CA ILE A 36 25.17 14.20 18.90
C ILE A 36 26.09 15.27 18.34
N LYS A 37 25.59 16.12 17.44
CA LYS A 37 26.37 17.21 16.84
C LYS A 37 26.78 18.26 17.87
N ASN A 38 25.86 18.67 18.75
CA ASN A 38 26.11 19.73 19.72
C ASN A 38 27.06 19.29 20.86
N LYS A 39 27.01 18.02 21.25
CA LYS A 39 27.80 17.47 22.36
C LYS A 39 28.98 16.61 21.89
N SER A 40 29.24 16.55 20.59
CA SER A 40 30.26 15.69 19.96
C SER A 40 30.27 14.25 20.52
N LEU A 41 29.08 13.67 20.68
CA LEU A 41 28.93 12.35 21.32
C LEU A 41 29.34 11.23 20.37
N SER A 42 30.01 10.21 20.91
CA SER A 42 30.17 8.96 20.18
C SER A 42 28.81 8.28 19.97
N LEU A 43 28.67 7.53 18.86
CA LEU A 43 27.42 6.84 18.56
C LEU A 43 27.02 5.84 19.65
N SER A 44 28.01 5.20 20.29
CA SER A 44 27.76 4.28 21.40
C SER A 44 27.18 5.01 22.61
N LYS A 45 27.76 6.16 22.99
CA LYS A 45 27.27 6.98 24.10
C LYS A 45 25.87 7.54 23.83
N ALA A 46 25.60 7.93 22.59
CA ALA A 46 24.25 8.34 22.18
C ALA A 46 23.24 7.18 22.24
N CYS A 47 23.65 5.95 21.93
CA CYS A 47 22.77 4.78 22.08
C CYS A 47 22.40 4.49 23.53
N LEU A 48 23.34 4.68 24.46
CA LEU A 48 23.06 4.58 25.89
C LEU A 48 22.09 5.69 26.32
N LEU A 49 22.42 6.95 26.05
CA LEU A 49 21.63 8.12 26.46
C LEU A 49 20.17 8.07 25.97
N PHE A 50 19.95 7.66 24.73
CA PHE A 50 18.61 7.61 24.11
C PHE A 50 17.96 6.23 24.18
N ASN A 51 18.59 5.28 24.86
CA ASN A 51 18.19 3.88 24.94
C ASN A 51 17.85 3.27 23.57
N ILE A 52 18.77 3.44 22.61
CA ILE A 52 18.72 2.86 21.26
C ILE A 52 19.52 1.56 21.26
N SER A 53 19.06 0.55 20.52
CA SER A 53 19.66 -0.79 20.52
C SER A 53 21.03 -0.84 19.85
N SER A 54 21.25 -0.07 18.79
CA SER A 54 22.46 -0.17 17.98
C SER A 54 22.85 1.17 17.36
N SER A 55 24.16 1.44 17.34
CA SER A 55 24.76 2.60 16.66
C SER A 55 24.46 2.62 15.16
N ALA A 56 24.25 1.46 14.54
CA ALA A 56 23.85 1.35 13.14
C ALA A 56 22.49 2.01 12.86
N ILE A 57 21.59 2.08 13.85
CA ILE A 57 20.31 2.78 13.71
C ILE A 57 20.55 4.28 13.56
N ILE A 58 21.38 4.86 14.43
CA ILE A 58 21.72 6.29 14.40
C ILE A 58 22.48 6.63 13.11
N ARG A 59 23.44 5.80 12.71
CA ARG A 59 24.19 5.99 11.45
C ARG A 59 23.25 6.05 10.24
N ARG A 60 22.24 5.17 10.18
CA ARG A 60 21.22 5.20 9.11
C ARG A 60 20.34 6.45 9.13
N TRP A 61 20.16 7.09 10.28
CA TRP A 61 19.47 8.38 10.36
C TRP A 61 20.37 9.52 9.91
N GLN A 62 21.66 9.50 10.26
CA GLN A 62 22.65 10.48 9.78
C GLN A 62 22.72 10.49 8.26
N ILE A 63 22.90 9.31 7.64
CA ILE A 63 22.98 9.18 6.17
C ILE A 63 21.73 9.74 5.51
N ARG A 64 20.54 9.29 5.94
CA ARG A 64 19.26 9.78 5.39
C ARG A 64 19.04 11.28 5.59
N TYR A 65 19.51 11.83 6.71
CA TYR A 65 19.41 13.26 6.97
C TYR A 65 20.36 14.07 6.08
N ILE A 66 21.53 13.53 5.71
CA ILE A 66 22.44 14.17 4.77
C ILE A 66 21.88 14.12 3.34
N GLU A 67 21.29 12.98 2.94
CA GLU A 67 20.77 12.77 1.58
C GLU A 67 19.44 13.50 1.32
N GLU A 68 18.49 13.39 2.24
CA GLU A 68 17.10 13.83 2.05
C GLU A 68 16.69 14.93 3.06
N GLY A 69 17.55 15.29 4.01
CA GLY A 69 17.22 16.27 5.05
C GLY A 69 16.15 15.76 6.03
N LEU A 70 15.22 16.66 6.40
CA LEU A 70 14.11 16.34 7.30
C LEU A 70 13.16 15.27 6.76
N THR A 71 12.95 15.22 5.44
CA THR A 71 12.03 14.27 4.81
C THR A 71 12.54 12.84 4.96
N GLY A 72 13.87 12.63 4.92
CA GLY A 72 14.47 11.30 5.10
C GLY A 72 14.34 10.72 6.51
N LEU A 73 14.03 11.54 7.51
CA LEU A 73 13.75 11.08 8.87
C LEU A 73 12.29 10.63 9.06
N LYS A 74 11.38 11.05 8.17
CA LYS A 74 9.98 10.65 8.23
C LYS A 74 9.83 9.13 7.96
N PRO A 75 8.82 8.48 8.55
CA PRO A 75 8.54 7.08 8.22
C PRO A 75 8.17 6.98 6.74
N LYS A 76 8.90 6.15 5.99
CA LYS A 76 8.52 5.78 4.62
C LYS A 76 7.38 4.75 4.70
N THR A 77 6.44 4.83 3.77
CA THR A 77 5.39 3.83 3.61
C THR A 77 6.03 2.46 3.44
N LYS A 78 5.71 1.52 4.34
CA LYS A 78 6.23 0.16 4.26
C LYS A 78 5.50 -0.60 3.15
N GLY A 79 6.24 -1.36 2.35
CA GLY A 79 5.69 -2.28 1.35
C GLY A 79 5.68 -1.72 -0.08
N ARG A 80 5.26 -2.58 -1.01
CA ARG A 80 5.12 -2.25 -2.43
C ARG A 80 3.98 -1.23 -2.57
N PRO A 81 4.17 -0.13 -3.31
CA PRO A 81 3.05 0.75 -3.65
C PRO A 81 1.95 -0.09 -4.33
N ASN A 82 0.69 0.15 -3.98
CA ASN A 82 -0.41 -0.59 -4.59
C ASN A 82 -0.54 -0.15 -6.05
N VAL A 83 0.07 -0.93 -6.97
CA VAL A 83 0.08 -0.63 -8.41
C VAL A 83 -1.25 -0.98 -9.06
N MET A 84 -2.07 -1.83 -8.43
CA MET A 84 -3.32 -2.29 -9.02
C MET A 84 -4.51 -1.51 -8.46
N ASN A 85 -5.09 -0.64 -9.29
CA ASN A 85 -6.42 -0.08 -9.08
C ASN A 85 -7.49 -1.16 -9.34
N PHE A 86 -7.45 -2.27 -8.59
CA PHE A 86 -8.51 -3.26 -8.68
C PHE A 86 -9.76 -2.70 -7.97
N LYS A 87 -10.62 -2.02 -8.74
CA LYS A 87 -11.97 -1.69 -8.28
C LYS A 87 -12.69 -3.01 -8.09
N ARG A 88 -12.84 -3.43 -6.84
CA ARG A 88 -13.61 -4.62 -6.48
C ARG A 88 -14.99 -4.49 -7.11
N LYS A 89 -15.43 -5.48 -7.89
CA LYS A 89 -16.78 -5.50 -8.46
C LYS A 89 -17.76 -5.33 -7.31
N GLN A 90 -18.66 -4.36 -7.43
CA GLN A 90 -19.68 -4.13 -6.42
C GLN A 90 -20.49 -5.42 -6.25
N ARG A 91 -20.66 -5.84 -5.00
CA ARG A 91 -21.49 -7.00 -4.70
C ARG A 91 -22.92 -6.67 -5.13
N LYS A 92 -23.58 -7.60 -5.82
CA LYS A 92 -25.02 -7.48 -6.08
C LYS A 92 -25.70 -7.32 -4.72
N THR A 93 -26.45 -6.25 -4.53
CA THR A 93 -27.21 -6.03 -3.30
C THR A 93 -28.50 -6.81 -3.40
N ASP A 94 -28.97 -7.42 -2.31
CA ASP A 94 -30.25 -8.16 -2.24
C ASP A 94 -31.49 -7.23 -2.32
N LYS A 95 -31.29 -5.98 -2.74
CA LYS A 95 -32.37 -5.01 -2.91
C LYS A 95 -33.16 -5.38 -4.16
N PRO A 96 -34.50 -5.47 -4.06
CA PRO A 96 -35.33 -5.66 -5.24
C PRO A 96 -35.11 -4.49 -6.19
N LEU A 97 -35.02 -4.79 -7.49
CA LEU A 97 -34.88 -3.77 -8.53
C LEU A 97 -36.07 -2.80 -8.47
N THR A 98 -35.79 -1.53 -8.72
CA THR A 98 -36.87 -0.56 -8.95
C THR A 98 -37.58 -0.92 -10.25
N ARG A 99 -38.88 -0.59 -10.37
CA ARG A 99 -39.67 -0.83 -11.60
C ARG A 99 -38.97 -0.35 -12.87
N GLU A 100 -38.36 0.84 -12.81
CA GLU A 100 -37.63 1.44 -13.95
C GLU A 100 -36.40 0.61 -14.34
N GLU A 101 -35.63 0.14 -13.36
CA GLU A 101 -34.45 -0.69 -13.60
C GLU A 101 -34.83 -2.04 -14.23
N ALA A 102 -35.94 -2.63 -13.79
CA ALA A 102 -36.45 -3.87 -14.36
C ALA A 102 -36.88 -3.67 -15.82
N LEU A 103 -37.57 -2.57 -16.13
CA LEU A 103 -37.96 -2.22 -17.49
C LEU A 103 -36.77 -1.95 -18.41
N LEU A 104 -35.68 -1.37 -17.88
CA LEU A 104 -34.46 -1.15 -18.67
C LEU A 104 -33.78 -2.47 -19.04
N LEU A 105 -33.69 -3.41 -18.10
CA LEU A 105 -33.14 -4.74 -18.37
C LEU A 105 -33.98 -5.51 -19.38
N GLU A 106 -35.31 -5.44 -19.24
CA GLU A 106 -36.23 -6.07 -20.19
C GLU A 106 -36.08 -5.47 -21.59
N ASN A 107 -35.99 -4.13 -21.69
CA ASN A 107 -35.73 -3.48 -22.97
C ASN A 107 -34.38 -3.89 -23.59
N GLU A 108 -33.34 -4.04 -22.79
CA GLU A 108 -32.03 -4.50 -23.26
C GLU A 108 -32.13 -5.94 -23.80
N ALA A 109 -32.79 -6.83 -23.05
CA ALA A 109 -33.02 -8.21 -23.48
C ALA A 109 -33.82 -8.29 -24.78
N LEU A 110 -34.90 -7.51 -24.90
CA LEU A 110 -35.71 -7.43 -26.12
C LEU A 110 -34.91 -6.90 -27.30
N ARG A 111 -34.02 -5.91 -27.09
CA ARG A 111 -33.14 -5.41 -28.16
C ARG A 111 -32.18 -6.49 -28.64
N CYS A 112 -31.58 -7.26 -27.73
CA CYS A 112 -30.72 -8.39 -28.10
C CYS A 112 -31.49 -9.46 -28.90
N GLU A 113 -32.71 -9.80 -28.49
CA GLU A 113 -33.55 -10.76 -29.20
C GLU A 113 -33.91 -10.26 -30.61
N LEU A 114 -34.30 -9.00 -30.74
CA LEU A 114 -34.58 -8.39 -32.04
C LEU A 114 -33.36 -8.38 -32.96
N GLU A 115 -32.16 -8.07 -32.44
CA GLU A 115 -30.93 -8.12 -33.24
C GLU A 115 -30.62 -9.54 -33.70
N TYR A 116 -30.80 -10.53 -32.83
CA TYR A 116 -30.63 -11.94 -33.19
C TYR A 116 -31.58 -12.36 -34.31
N LEU A 117 -32.87 -12.02 -34.21
CA LEU A 117 -33.87 -12.33 -35.23
C LEU A 117 -33.58 -11.63 -36.56
N LYS A 118 -33.17 -10.36 -36.54
CA LYS A 118 -32.76 -9.64 -37.77
C LYS A 118 -31.60 -10.32 -38.46
N LYS A 119 -30.59 -10.76 -37.70
CA LYS A 119 -29.44 -11.49 -38.24
C LYS A 119 -29.86 -12.83 -38.84
N LEU A 120 -30.75 -13.56 -38.18
CA LEU A 120 -31.29 -14.81 -38.70
C LEU A 120 -32.04 -14.60 -40.02
N GLN A 121 -32.92 -13.60 -40.09
CA GLN A 121 -33.64 -13.25 -41.31
C GLN A 121 -32.70 -12.87 -42.45
N ALA A 122 -31.65 -12.10 -42.17
CA ALA A 122 -30.64 -11.74 -43.17
C ALA A 122 -29.94 -12.99 -43.75
N LEU A 123 -29.63 -13.99 -42.92
CA LEU A 123 -29.03 -15.25 -43.38
C LEU A 123 -29.98 -16.05 -44.27
N ILE A 124 -31.25 -16.16 -43.89
CA ILE A 124 -32.27 -16.86 -44.69
C ILE A 124 -32.44 -16.20 -46.06
N GLN A 125 -32.53 -14.86 -46.10
CA GLN A 125 -32.63 -14.12 -47.37
C GLN A 125 -31.40 -14.32 -48.27
N ILE A 126 -30.20 -14.43 -47.71
CA ILE A 126 -28.98 -14.74 -48.47
C ILE A 126 -29.08 -16.15 -49.06
N GLU A 127 -29.54 -17.13 -48.28
CA GLU A 127 -29.68 -18.51 -48.72
C GLU A 127 -30.73 -18.68 -49.83
N GLU A 128 -31.90 -18.04 -49.70
CA GLU A 128 -32.96 -18.05 -50.71
C GLU A 128 -32.49 -17.43 -52.03
N LYS A 129 -31.81 -16.28 -51.98
CA LYS A 129 -31.20 -15.66 -53.17
C LYS A 129 -30.18 -16.59 -53.82
N ALA A 130 -29.33 -17.23 -53.03
CA ALA A 130 -28.32 -18.17 -53.54
C ALA A 130 -28.95 -19.44 -54.17
N LYS A 131 -30.13 -19.86 -53.72
CA LYS A 131 -30.90 -20.97 -54.31
C LYS A 131 -31.60 -20.55 -55.61
N GLY A 132 -32.22 -19.37 -55.63
CA GLY A 132 -32.89 -18.83 -56.84
C GLY A 132 -31.92 -18.51 -57.99
N LEU A 133 -30.66 -18.21 -57.70
CA LEU A 133 -29.59 -18.02 -58.70
C LEU A 133 -29.05 -19.33 -59.31
N LYS A 134 -29.43 -20.49 -58.76
CA LYS A 134 -28.96 -21.82 -59.19
C LYS A 134 -30.02 -22.63 -59.96
N SER A 135 -31.21 -22.07 -60.15
CA SER A 135 -32.28 -22.57 -61.04
C SER A 135 -32.33 -21.76 -62.32
#